data_AF-A0A537QGV1-F1
#
_entry.id   AF-A0A537QGV1-F1
#
_cell.length_a   1.000
_cell.length_b   1.000
_cell.length_c   1.000
_cell.angle_alpha   90.00
_cell.angle_beta   90.00
_cell.angle_gamma   90.00
#
_symmetry.space_group_name_H-M   'P 1'
#
loop_
_entity.id
_entity.type
_entity.pdbx_description
1 polymer ?
#
loop_
_entity_poly.entity_id
_entity_poly.type
_entity_poly.pdbx_seq_one_letter_code
_entity_poly.pdbx_strand_id
1 'polypeptide(L)'
;MHRIIFGVIAAMLLQAGFIGSALAQGAQPAGQGGGQQGYEGADQSAAGPAGASRPLEMPILYVTGIEVLRSSMDPKIDLIHVTGLVSSVGWSTPQLVPFFYGKPADDVLDLQFIATSPQQSQKAEGFVPVSAMFTLEPGHPYKGVRVRAADNALNLKQLPGSAHADVKADDCKQCMGKKFAEKGKSPAGTANVVREEDLPRGFRTIVPTHGVTGIVHNPNRINLILDENNTIVMAFWE
;
A
#
# COMPACT_ATOMS: atom_id res chain seq x y z
N MET A 1 19.79 45.02 -45.67
CA MET A 1 20.12 46.47 -45.74
C MET A 1 20.19 47.01 -44.32
N HIS A 2 21.11 47.92 -44.00
CA HIS A 2 21.29 48.46 -42.64
C HIS A 2 20.39 49.67 -42.37
N ARG A 3 19.91 49.83 -41.13
CA ARG A 3 19.60 51.14 -40.53
C ARG A 3 20.03 51.16 -39.06
N ILE A 4 20.74 52.22 -38.67
CA ILE A 4 21.24 52.49 -37.32
C ILE A 4 20.95 53.96 -37.02
N ILE A 5 20.21 54.24 -35.94
CA ILE A 5 20.14 55.53 -35.24
C ILE A 5 19.93 55.15 -33.76
N PHE A 6 20.93 55.15 -32.87
CA PHE A 6 21.59 56.26 -32.17
C PHE A 6 20.70 57.12 -31.26
N GLY A 7 20.92 56.99 -29.95
CA GLY A 7 20.41 57.86 -28.88
C GLY A 7 21.19 57.55 -27.59
N VAL A 8 21.90 58.53 -27.03
CA VAL A 8 22.91 58.38 -25.96
C VAL A 8 22.79 59.57 -24.98
N ILE A 9 23.48 59.50 -23.82
CA ILE A 9 23.60 60.49 -22.72
C ILE A 9 22.51 60.26 -21.64
N ALA A 10 22.76 59.77 -20.41
CA ALA A 10 23.78 60.04 -19.35
C ALA A 10 23.50 61.35 -18.54
N ALA A 11 23.66 61.48 -17.22
CA ALA A 11 24.08 60.57 -16.12
C ALA A 11 23.20 60.88 -14.85
N MET A 12 23.55 60.83 -13.54
CA MET A 12 24.83 60.62 -12.81
C MET A 12 24.61 60.17 -11.34
N LEU A 13 25.72 59.75 -10.72
CA LEU A 13 26.08 59.47 -9.30
C LEU A 13 25.31 60.18 -8.15
N LEU A 14 25.15 59.47 -7.02
CA LEU A 14 25.94 59.71 -5.77
C LEU A 14 25.81 58.56 -4.74
N GLN A 15 26.53 58.65 -3.61
CA GLN A 15 26.89 57.52 -2.71
C GLN A 15 26.51 57.73 -1.22
N ALA A 16 26.84 56.71 -0.40
CA ALA A 16 26.91 56.63 1.07
C ALA A 16 25.64 56.16 1.81
N GLY A 17 25.74 55.31 2.86
CA GLY A 17 26.97 54.70 3.41
C GLY A 17 26.71 53.58 4.45
N PHE A 18 27.80 52.91 4.88
CA PHE A 18 27.81 51.80 5.85
C PHE A 18 28.63 52.19 7.11
N ILE A 19 28.01 52.21 8.30
CA ILE A 19 28.61 51.85 9.62
C ILE A 19 27.45 51.38 10.52
N GLY A 20 27.61 50.32 11.34
CA GLY A 20 26.62 49.96 12.36
C GLY A 20 26.78 48.56 12.95
N SER A 21 27.76 48.36 13.85
CA SER A 21 28.03 47.05 14.48
C SER A 21 27.30 46.88 15.82
N ALA A 22 26.78 45.69 16.10
CA ALA A 22 26.41 45.24 17.45
C ALA A 22 26.66 43.73 17.62
N LEU A 23 27.17 43.32 18.79
CA LEU A 23 27.45 41.93 19.15
C LEU A 23 26.40 41.40 20.13
N ALA A 24 26.04 40.12 20.02
CA ALA A 24 25.30 39.40 21.05
C ALA A 24 25.64 37.89 21.02
N GLN A 25 26.66 37.49 21.79
CA GLN A 25 26.79 36.10 22.24
C GLN A 25 26.05 35.98 23.58
N GLY A 26 25.17 34.97 23.71
CA GLY A 26 24.42 34.69 24.94
C GLY A 26 24.36 33.19 25.17
N ALA A 27 24.63 32.74 26.40
CA ALA A 27 24.85 31.33 26.72
C ALA A 27 23.56 30.55 26.97
N GLN A 28 23.63 29.22 26.78
CA GLN A 28 22.70 28.29 27.43
C GLN A 28 22.96 28.25 28.94
N PRO A 29 21.92 28.00 29.73
CA PRO A 29 22.05 27.07 30.85
C PRO A 29 21.01 25.94 30.75
N ALA A 30 21.40 24.74 31.19
CA ALA A 30 20.45 23.67 31.50
C ALA A 30 19.88 23.87 32.91
N GLY A 31 18.60 23.55 33.13
CA GLY A 31 17.92 23.67 34.41
C GLY A 31 16.86 22.58 34.58
N GLN A 32 16.67 22.11 35.81
CA GLN A 32 15.93 20.88 36.13
C GLN A 32 14.84 21.16 37.16
N GLY A 33 13.62 20.68 36.92
CA GLY A 33 12.48 20.81 37.84
C GLY A 33 11.17 20.44 37.15
N GLY A 34 10.26 19.76 37.86
CA GLY A 34 9.00 19.28 37.31
C GLY A 34 7.79 19.74 38.13
N GLY A 35 6.59 19.48 37.61
CA GLY A 35 5.31 19.71 38.28
C GLY A 35 4.21 18.84 37.68
N GLN A 36 3.31 18.33 38.50
CA GLN A 36 2.12 17.59 38.06
C GLN A 36 0.98 18.57 37.79
N GLN A 37 0.13 18.29 36.78
CA GLN A 37 -1.35 18.36 36.83
C GLN A 37 -1.97 18.06 35.46
N GLY A 38 -3.25 17.68 35.44
CA GLY A 38 -4.08 17.62 34.23
C GLY A 38 -4.18 16.26 33.54
N TYR A 39 -5.05 15.38 34.06
CA TYR A 39 -5.66 14.29 33.27
C TYR A 39 -7.14 14.64 33.03
N GLU A 40 -7.39 15.54 32.07
CA GLU A 40 -8.73 15.86 31.56
C GLU A 40 -8.67 15.93 30.03
N GLY A 41 -9.52 15.15 29.35
CA GLY A 41 -9.53 15.04 27.89
C GLY A 41 -9.75 13.61 27.40
N ALA A 42 -10.97 13.32 26.95
CA ALA A 42 -11.32 12.02 26.34
C ALA A 42 -11.00 12.04 24.83
N ASP A 43 -9.70 12.06 24.49
CA ASP A 43 -9.24 12.14 23.12
C ASP A 43 -9.42 10.80 22.37
N GLN A 44 -10.17 10.81 21.26
CA GLN A 44 -10.32 9.65 20.36
C GLN A 44 -9.11 9.50 19.41
N SER A 45 -7.97 10.07 19.80
CA SER A 45 -6.86 10.46 18.93
C SER A 45 -5.61 9.62 19.22
N ALA A 46 -5.72 8.29 19.10
CA ALA A 46 -4.59 7.35 19.20
C ALA A 46 -3.68 7.41 17.96
N ALA A 47 -3.15 8.60 17.64
CA ALA A 47 -2.20 8.81 16.57
C ALA A 47 -0.83 8.23 16.96
N GLY A 48 -0.42 7.15 16.29
CA GLY A 48 0.91 6.58 16.46
C GLY A 48 2.02 7.57 16.09
N PRO A 49 3.23 7.45 16.69
CA PRO A 49 4.31 8.41 16.48
C PRO A 49 4.75 8.45 15.01
N ALA A 50 4.75 9.65 14.42
CA ALA A 50 5.08 9.89 13.01
C ALA A 50 6.59 9.75 12.72
N GLY A 51 7.10 8.52 12.73
CA GLY A 51 8.31 8.17 12.00
C GLY A 51 8.03 8.24 10.50
N ALA A 52 8.90 8.92 9.73
CA ALA A 52 8.70 9.15 8.30
C ALA A 52 8.84 7.86 7.47
N SER A 53 7.79 7.05 7.41
CA SER A 53 7.68 5.91 6.52
C SER A 53 7.69 6.41 5.07
N ARG A 54 8.69 5.98 4.29
CA ARG A 54 8.58 6.06 2.83
C ARG A 54 7.38 5.18 2.42
N PRO A 55 6.53 5.61 1.48
CA PRO A 55 5.51 4.73 0.92
C PRO A 55 6.19 3.48 0.37
N LEU A 56 5.72 2.29 0.79
CA LEU A 56 6.32 1.02 0.40
C LEU A 56 5.57 0.46 -0.81
N GLU A 57 6.31 0.10 -1.86
CA GLU A 57 5.75 -0.71 -2.94
C GLU A 57 5.60 -2.15 -2.43
N MET A 58 4.36 -2.57 -2.22
CA MET A 58 4.00 -3.87 -1.67
C MET A 58 3.11 -4.63 -2.67
N PRO A 59 3.12 -5.97 -2.69
CA PRO A 59 2.22 -6.73 -3.55
C PRO A 59 0.75 -6.45 -3.21
N ILE A 60 -0.10 -6.39 -4.23
CA ILE A 60 -1.57 -6.42 -4.06
C ILE A 60 -1.93 -7.71 -3.29
N LEU A 61 -2.96 -7.70 -2.43
CA LEU A 61 -3.31 -8.86 -1.63
C LEU A 61 -3.75 -10.04 -2.53
N TYR A 62 -4.71 -9.82 -3.44
CA TYR A 62 -5.18 -10.80 -4.40
C TYR A 62 -5.22 -10.25 -5.83
N VAL A 63 -4.86 -11.08 -6.82
CA VAL A 63 -5.28 -10.91 -8.23
C VAL A 63 -6.59 -11.66 -8.46
N THR A 64 -7.58 -10.99 -9.06
CA THR A 64 -8.94 -11.53 -9.30
C THR A 64 -9.26 -11.68 -10.79
N GLY A 65 -8.55 -10.98 -11.67
CA GLY A 65 -8.71 -11.09 -13.11
C GLY A 65 -7.45 -10.75 -13.91
N ILE A 66 -7.29 -11.44 -15.04
CA ILE A 66 -6.39 -11.08 -16.14
C ILE A 66 -7.25 -11.04 -17.41
N GLU A 67 -7.12 -9.98 -18.18
CA GLU A 67 -7.72 -9.80 -19.49
C GLU A 67 -6.62 -9.30 -20.44
N VAL A 68 -6.51 -9.88 -21.64
CA VAL A 68 -5.52 -9.45 -22.64
C VAL A 68 -6.22 -9.19 -23.95
N LEU A 69 -6.15 -7.93 -24.38
CA LEU A 69 -6.80 -7.40 -25.58
C LEU A 69 -5.74 -7.13 -26.65
N ARG A 70 -5.91 -7.67 -27.86
CA ARG A 70 -5.03 -7.42 -29.01
C ARG A 70 -5.57 -6.29 -29.88
N SER A 71 -4.73 -5.35 -30.29
CA SER A 71 -5.12 -4.28 -31.21
C SER A 71 -5.60 -4.82 -32.56
N SER A 72 -6.62 -4.19 -33.14
CA SER A 72 -7.10 -4.52 -34.50
C SER A 72 -6.16 -3.97 -35.57
N MET A 73 -5.60 -2.78 -35.36
CA MET A 73 -4.64 -2.12 -36.24
C MET A 73 -3.23 -2.68 -36.09
N ASP A 74 -2.42 -2.55 -37.15
CA ASP A 74 -1.00 -2.90 -37.15
C ASP A 74 -0.12 -1.70 -36.77
N PRO A 75 0.99 -1.92 -36.03
CA PRO A 75 1.45 -3.21 -35.54
C PRO A 75 0.59 -3.76 -34.39
N LYS A 76 0.44 -5.09 -34.32
CA LYS A 76 -0.36 -5.74 -33.25
C LYS A 76 0.29 -5.54 -31.88
N ILE A 77 -0.45 -4.93 -30.96
CA ILE A 77 -0.06 -4.68 -29.56
C ILE A 77 -1.02 -5.45 -28.66
N ASP A 78 -0.50 -6.10 -27.61
CA ASP A 78 -1.30 -6.75 -26.57
C ASP A 78 -1.34 -5.86 -25.32
N LEU A 79 -2.54 -5.44 -24.92
CA LEU A 79 -2.79 -4.75 -23.67
C LEU A 79 -3.26 -5.75 -22.61
N ILE A 80 -2.43 -5.97 -21.60
CA ILE A 80 -2.77 -6.74 -20.40
C ILE A 80 -3.48 -5.79 -19.43
N HIS A 81 -4.71 -6.11 -19.07
CA HIS A 81 -5.47 -5.49 -17.99
C HIS A 81 -5.60 -6.50 -16.83
N VAL A 82 -5.31 -6.06 -15.62
CA VAL A 82 -5.33 -6.91 -14.41
C VAL A 82 -6.20 -6.25 -13.36
N THR A 83 -7.08 -7.03 -12.74
CA THR A 83 -7.89 -6.63 -11.59
C THR A 83 -7.50 -7.40 -10.35
N GLY A 84 -7.67 -6.78 -9.19
CA GLY A 84 -7.32 -7.35 -7.89
C GLY A 84 -7.99 -6.67 -6.72
N LEU A 85 -7.62 -7.11 -5.53
CA LEU A 85 -8.09 -6.59 -4.24
C LEU A 85 -6.88 -6.25 -3.37
N VAL A 86 -6.88 -5.04 -2.80
CA VAL A 86 -6.00 -4.70 -1.67
C VAL A 86 -6.73 -4.93 -0.35
N SER A 87 -5.96 -5.02 0.74
CA SER A 87 -6.45 -5.19 2.10
C SER A 87 -7.45 -4.12 2.56
N SER A 88 -7.20 -2.86 2.21
CA SER A 88 -7.86 -1.71 2.83
C SER A 88 -7.98 -0.51 1.90
N VAL A 89 -8.59 0.58 2.39
CA VAL A 89 -8.40 1.93 1.83
C VAL A 89 -6.94 2.40 1.99
N GLY A 90 -6.57 3.50 1.31
CA GLY A 90 -5.26 4.16 1.45
C GLY A 90 -4.14 3.65 0.55
N TRP A 91 -4.32 2.52 -0.13
CA TRP A 91 -3.41 2.07 -1.19
C TRP A 91 -3.51 2.96 -2.44
N SER A 92 -2.41 3.11 -3.18
CA SER A 92 -2.34 3.95 -4.39
C SER A 92 -1.32 3.44 -5.42
N THR A 93 -1.33 3.99 -6.63
CA THR A 93 -0.41 3.63 -7.75
C THR A 93 -0.31 2.11 -8.00
N PRO A 94 -1.44 1.42 -8.30
CA PRO A 94 -1.39 0.02 -8.74
C PRO A 94 -0.67 -0.11 -10.08
N GLN A 95 0.29 -1.02 -10.16
CA GLN A 95 1.16 -1.23 -11.33
C GLN A 95 1.58 -2.69 -11.49
N LEU A 96 1.96 -3.05 -12.72
CA LEU A 96 2.45 -4.38 -13.08
C LEU A 96 3.93 -4.27 -13.45
N VAL A 97 4.78 -5.03 -12.77
CA VAL A 97 6.23 -5.05 -13.03
C VAL A 97 6.69 -6.45 -13.44
N PRO A 98 7.65 -6.61 -14.37
CA PRO A 98 8.24 -7.91 -14.66
C PRO A 98 8.90 -8.50 -13.40
N PHE A 99 8.49 -9.71 -13.02
CA PHE A 99 9.01 -10.38 -11.82
C PHE A 99 10.50 -10.78 -11.96
N PHE A 100 10.98 -10.91 -13.20
CA PHE A 100 12.41 -11.06 -13.52
C PHE A 100 12.69 -10.55 -14.94
N TYR A 101 13.97 -10.35 -15.25
CA TYR A 101 14.44 -9.93 -16.58
C TYR A 101 14.90 -11.12 -17.43
N GLY A 102 14.52 -11.14 -18.71
CA GLY A 102 14.88 -12.18 -19.67
C GLY A 102 13.70 -13.05 -20.10
N LYS A 103 13.96 -14.06 -20.95
CA LYS A 103 12.90 -14.95 -21.45
C LYS A 103 12.66 -16.12 -20.48
N PRO A 104 11.41 -16.37 -20.04
CA PRO A 104 11.03 -17.58 -19.30
C PRO A 104 11.26 -18.85 -20.10
N ALA A 105 11.67 -19.92 -19.42
CA ALA A 105 11.76 -21.27 -20.02
C ALA A 105 10.39 -21.88 -20.36
N ASP A 106 9.30 -21.36 -19.78
CA ASP A 106 7.92 -21.78 -20.08
C ASP A 106 7.19 -20.84 -21.08
N ASP A 107 7.87 -19.83 -21.65
CA ASP A 107 7.32 -18.75 -22.49
C ASP A 107 6.17 -17.93 -21.86
N VAL A 108 5.98 -17.96 -20.53
CA VAL A 108 4.92 -17.21 -19.84
C VAL A 108 5.50 -15.98 -19.17
N LEU A 109 5.08 -14.78 -19.61
CA LEU A 109 5.45 -13.53 -18.95
C LEU A 109 5.03 -13.57 -17.48
N ASP A 110 5.97 -13.33 -16.58
CA ASP A 110 5.72 -13.34 -15.14
C ASP A 110 5.71 -11.90 -14.61
N LEU A 111 4.56 -11.44 -14.14
CA LEU A 111 4.33 -10.09 -13.63
C LEU A 111 4.03 -10.15 -12.14
N GLN A 112 4.60 -9.22 -11.38
CA GLN A 112 4.16 -8.93 -10.01
C GLN A 112 3.15 -7.78 -10.05
N PHE A 113 2.03 -7.94 -9.37
CA PHE A 113 1.05 -6.88 -9.18
C PHE A 113 1.34 -6.20 -7.84
N ILE A 114 1.74 -4.93 -7.88
CA ILE A 114 2.16 -4.14 -6.72
C ILE A 114 1.41 -2.81 -6.66
N ALA A 115 1.37 -2.20 -5.47
CA ALA A 115 0.92 -0.84 -5.26
C ALA A 115 1.70 -0.19 -4.11
N THR A 116 1.63 1.13 -4.03
CA THR A 116 2.02 1.91 -2.86
C THR A 116 1.07 1.61 -1.70
N SER A 117 1.62 1.17 -0.57
CA SER A 117 0.84 0.90 0.66
C SER A 117 0.35 2.19 1.35
N PRO A 118 -0.69 2.10 2.20
CA PRO A 118 -0.89 3.09 3.25
C PRO A 118 0.36 3.18 4.17
N GLN A 119 0.53 4.33 4.84
CA GLN A 119 1.63 4.58 5.80
C GLN A 119 1.24 4.30 7.26
N GLN A 120 -0.03 4.02 7.52
CA GLN A 120 -0.62 3.81 8.84
C GLN A 120 -1.60 2.65 8.77
N SER A 121 -1.79 1.96 9.89
CA SER A 121 -2.78 0.91 10.04
C SER A 121 -4.20 1.39 9.70
N GLN A 122 -4.97 0.56 9.00
CA GLN A 122 -6.31 0.87 8.50
C GLN A 122 -7.34 -0.02 9.18
N LYS A 123 -8.57 0.47 9.37
CA LYS A 123 -9.66 -0.36 9.90
C LYS A 123 -10.00 -1.49 8.91
N ALA A 124 -10.45 -2.64 9.43
CA ALA A 124 -11.04 -3.68 8.60
C ALA A 124 -12.43 -3.24 8.11
N GLU A 125 -12.47 -2.40 7.07
CA GLU A 125 -13.69 -1.91 6.43
C GLU A 125 -14.01 -2.67 5.13
N GLY A 126 -13.21 -3.69 4.81
CA GLY A 126 -13.37 -4.60 3.69
C GLY A 126 -12.36 -4.38 2.56
N PHE A 127 -12.24 -5.36 1.67
CA PHE A 127 -11.30 -5.31 0.54
C PHE A 127 -11.68 -4.20 -0.45
N VAL A 128 -10.67 -3.53 -1.00
CA VAL A 128 -10.87 -2.46 -2.00
C VAL A 128 -10.38 -2.94 -3.37
N PRO A 129 -11.20 -2.81 -4.44
CA PRO A 129 -10.81 -3.21 -5.78
C PRO A 129 -9.77 -2.26 -6.39
N VAL A 130 -8.82 -2.84 -7.11
CA VAL A 130 -7.78 -2.12 -7.86
C VAL A 130 -7.59 -2.73 -9.24
N SER A 131 -7.06 -1.96 -10.18
CA SER A 131 -6.62 -2.46 -11.48
C SER A 131 -5.32 -1.80 -11.95
N ALA A 132 -4.61 -2.48 -12.84
CA ALA A 132 -3.43 -1.97 -13.52
C ALA A 132 -3.39 -2.49 -14.96
N MET A 133 -2.55 -1.86 -15.79
CA MET A 133 -2.35 -2.24 -17.19
C MET A 133 -0.86 -2.38 -17.52
N PHE A 134 -0.54 -3.29 -18.44
CA PHE A 134 0.80 -3.51 -18.97
C PHE A 134 0.71 -3.74 -20.47
N THR A 135 1.49 -2.98 -21.25
CA THR A 135 1.53 -3.10 -22.71
C THR A 135 2.65 -4.04 -23.14
N LEU A 136 2.35 -4.97 -24.03
CA LEU A 136 3.35 -5.81 -24.69
C LEU A 136 3.64 -5.30 -26.11
N GLU A 137 4.92 -5.07 -26.37
CA GLU A 137 5.41 -4.64 -27.68
C GLU A 137 5.14 -5.68 -28.79
N PRO A 138 4.94 -5.23 -30.05
CA PRO A 138 4.69 -6.11 -31.18
C PRO A 138 5.76 -7.19 -31.36
N GLY A 139 5.32 -8.43 -31.56
CA GLY A 139 6.23 -9.58 -31.78
C GLY A 139 6.86 -10.15 -30.50
N HIS A 140 6.30 -9.85 -29.32
CA HIS A 140 6.74 -10.45 -28.06
C HIS A 140 6.81 -11.99 -28.09
N PRO A 141 7.77 -12.63 -27.39
CA PRO A 141 7.96 -14.08 -27.43
C PRO A 141 6.99 -14.87 -26.53
N TYR A 142 6.13 -14.19 -25.76
CA TYR A 142 5.28 -14.81 -24.75
C TYR A 142 4.01 -15.42 -25.35
N LYS A 143 3.64 -16.62 -24.88
CA LYS A 143 2.38 -17.30 -25.23
C LYS A 143 1.28 -17.14 -24.18
N GLY A 144 1.63 -16.67 -22.98
CA GLY A 144 0.74 -16.50 -21.83
C GLY A 144 1.28 -15.49 -20.82
N VAL A 145 0.46 -15.14 -19.83
CA VAL A 145 0.77 -14.20 -18.74
C VAL A 145 0.41 -14.82 -17.41
N ARG A 146 1.34 -14.76 -16.45
CA ARG A 146 1.18 -15.15 -15.04
C ARG A 146 1.35 -13.90 -14.18
N VAL A 147 0.36 -13.61 -13.34
CA VAL A 147 0.37 -12.48 -12.41
C VAL A 147 0.46 -13.00 -10.98
N ARG A 148 1.33 -12.39 -10.17
CA ARG A 148 1.54 -12.72 -8.75
C ARG A 148 1.11 -11.59 -7.84
N ALA A 149 0.26 -11.92 -6.88
CA ALA A 149 -0.14 -11.10 -5.75
C ALA A 149 0.51 -11.64 -4.46
N ALA A 150 0.15 -11.11 -3.30
CA ALA A 150 0.64 -11.60 -2.00
C ALA A 150 0.08 -13.00 -1.68
N ASP A 151 -1.23 -13.21 -1.86
CA ASP A 151 -1.91 -14.43 -1.45
C ASP A 151 -2.22 -15.43 -2.56
N ASN A 152 -2.29 -15.00 -3.81
CA ASN A 152 -2.49 -15.89 -4.95
C ASN A 152 -1.66 -15.51 -6.19
N ALA A 153 -1.74 -16.35 -7.21
CA ALA A 153 -1.27 -16.06 -8.55
C ALA A 153 -2.28 -16.58 -9.57
N LEU A 154 -2.46 -15.85 -10.66
CA LEU A 154 -3.40 -16.17 -11.74
C LEU A 154 -2.62 -16.33 -13.06
N ASN A 155 -3.07 -17.22 -13.94
CA ASN A 155 -2.33 -17.63 -15.14
C ASN A 155 -3.26 -17.74 -16.36
N LEU A 156 -3.06 -16.84 -17.32
CA LEU A 156 -3.66 -16.88 -18.65
C LEU A 156 -2.72 -17.60 -19.61
N LYS A 157 -3.11 -18.80 -20.04
CA LYS A 157 -2.26 -19.72 -20.84
C LYS A 157 -2.13 -19.37 -22.33
N GLN A 158 -2.92 -18.42 -22.84
CA GLN A 158 -3.02 -18.05 -24.26
C GLN A 158 -3.32 -16.56 -24.40
N LEU A 159 -2.68 -15.87 -25.36
CA LEU A 159 -2.87 -14.44 -25.63
C LEU A 159 -3.41 -14.21 -27.07
N PRO A 160 -4.46 -13.39 -27.28
CA PRO A 160 -5.33 -12.75 -26.27
C PRO A 160 -6.24 -13.75 -25.55
N GLY A 161 -6.89 -13.31 -24.47
CA GLY A 161 -7.82 -14.13 -23.67
C GLY A 161 -8.08 -13.54 -22.27
N SER A 162 -8.79 -14.27 -21.42
CA SER A 162 -9.03 -13.88 -20.01
C SER A 162 -8.97 -15.05 -19.03
N ALA A 163 -8.74 -14.73 -17.76
CA ALA A 163 -8.75 -15.64 -16.62
C ALA A 163 -9.25 -14.92 -15.36
N HIS A 164 -9.92 -15.62 -14.46
CA HIS A 164 -10.50 -15.05 -13.23
C HIS A 164 -10.25 -15.96 -12.01
N ALA A 165 -10.31 -15.39 -10.80
CA ALA A 165 -10.18 -16.13 -9.55
C ALA A 165 -11.14 -15.61 -8.47
N ASP A 166 -11.90 -16.51 -7.85
CA ASP A 166 -12.73 -16.21 -6.68
C ASP A 166 -11.85 -16.00 -5.43
N VAL A 167 -12.02 -14.87 -4.74
CA VAL A 167 -11.48 -14.67 -3.39
C VAL A 167 -12.55 -15.07 -2.38
N LYS A 168 -12.19 -15.96 -1.45
CA LYS A 168 -13.11 -16.54 -0.45
C LYS A 168 -12.73 -16.24 0.99
N ALA A 169 -11.69 -15.43 1.21
CA ALA A 169 -11.30 -14.98 2.53
C ALA A 169 -12.27 -13.89 3.06
N ASP A 170 -12.54 -13.91 4.36
CA ASP A 170 -13.24 -12.82 5.06
C ASP A 170 -12.35 -11.57 5.04
N ASP A 171 -12.93 -10.43 4.66
CA ASP A 171 -12.26 -9.13 4.62
C ASP A 171 -12.26 -8.41 5.99
N CYS A 172 -12.85 -9.07 6.97
CA CYS A 172 -13.11 -8.66 8.34
C CYS A 172 -13.98 -7.41 8.55
N LYS A 173 -14.66 -6.92 7.51
CA LYS A 173 -15.69 -5.87 7.60
C LYS A 173 -16.77 -6.18 8.63
N GLN A 174 -17.01 -7.46 8.89
CA GLN A 174 -17.98 -7.96 9.85
C GLN A 174 -17.36 -8.91 10.90
N CYS A 175 -16.06 -8.81 11.20
CA CYS A 175 -15.41 -9.66 12.23
C CYS A 175 -15.72 -9.20 13.66
N MET A 176 -16.00 -7.91 13.87
CA MET A 176 -16.23 -7.31 15.20
C MET A 176 -17.37 -8.01 15.96
N GLY A 177 -17.12 -8.38 17.22
CA GLY A 177 -18.10 -9.03 18.10
C GLY A 177 -18.36 -10.52 17.82
N LYS A 178 -17.82 -11.09 16.73
CA LYS A 178 -17.80 -12.54 16.50
C LYS A 178 -16.72 -13.20 17.37
N LYS A 179 -16.82 -14.50 17.62
CA LYS A 179 -15.74 -15.28 18.21
C LYS A 179 -14.73 -15.73 17.16
N PHE A 180 -13.45 -15.60 17.46
CA PHE A 180 -12.39 -16.24 16.70
C PHE A 180 -12.32 -17.74 17.05
N ALA A 181 -12.10 -18.58 16.03
CA ALA A 181 -11.84 -20.00 16.17
C ALA A 181 -10.55 -20.37 15.43
N GLU A 182 -9.59 -20.98 16.14
CA GLU A 182 -8.39 -21.57 15.54
C GLU A 182 -8.76 -22.67 14.52
N LYS A 183 -7.79 -23.05 13.69
CA LYS A 183 -7.99 -23.99 12.58
C LYS A 183 -8.71 -25.27 12.98
N GLY A 184 -9.87 -25.50 12.36
CA GLY A 184 -10.66 -26.72 12.59
C GLY A 184 -11.31 -26.84 13.99
N LYS A 185 -11.34 -25.78 14.80
CA LYS A 185 -12.11 -25.75 16.06
C LYS A 185 -13.60 -25.47 15.84
N SER A 186 -14.01 -25.09 14.63
CA SER A 186 -15.39 -24.74 14.29
C SER A 186 -15.75 -25.17 12.86
N PRO A 187 -16.95 -25.73 12.61
CA PRO A 187 -17.43 -26.02 11.26
C PRO A 187 -17.61 -24.76 10.39
N ALA A 188 -17.50 -24.94 9.07
CA ALA A 188 -17.80 -23.89 8.10
C ALA A 188 -19.25 -23.40 8.21
N GLY A 189 -19.44 -22.07 8.12
CA GLY A 189 -20.76 -21.45 8.22
C GLY A 189 -21.33 -21.36 9.65
N THR A 190 -20.54 -21.66 10.69
CA THR A 190 -20.99 -21.50 12.09
C THR A 190 -21.29 -20.03 12.40
N ALA A 191 -22.53 -19.75 12.81
CA ALA A 191 -23.00 -18.40 13.09
C ALA A 191 -22.17 -17.71 14.18
N ASN A 192 -21.92 -16.41 14.00
CA ASN A 192 -21.14 -15.55 14.91
C ASN A 192 -19.70 -16.03 15.20
N VAL A 193 -19.12 -16.84 14.31
CA VAL A 193 -17.71 -17.27 14.36
C VAL A 193 -16.95 -16.73 13.14
N VAL A 194 -15.68 -16.39 13.34
CA VAL A 194 -14.64 -16.17 12.32
C VAL A 194 -13.62 -17.27 12.51
N ARG A 195 -13.36 -18.07 11.46
CA ARG A 195 -12.37 -19.16 11.53
C ARG A 195 -11.04 -18.74 10.95
N GLU A 196 -9.96 -19.26 11.53
CA GLU A 196 -8.61 -19.16 10.97
C GLU A 196 -8.55 -19.56 9.48
N GLU A 197 -9.22 -20.65 9.08
CA GLU A 197 -9.25 -21.09 7.68
C GLU A 197 -10.04 -20.19 6.71
N ASP A 198 -10.81 -19.22 7.22
CA ASP A 198 -11.51 -18.21 6.41
C ASP A 198 -10.70 -16.90 6.29
N LEU A 199 -9.56 -16.75 6.97
CA LEU A 199 -8.78 -15.50 6.99
C LEU A 199 -7.68 -15.46 5.90
N PRO A 200 -7.28 -14.25 5.47
CA PRO A 200 -6.07 -14.00 4.68
C PRO A 200 -4.81 -14.59 5.32
N ARG A 201 -3.84 -15.02 4.50
CA ARG A 201 -2.67 -15.74 5.01
C ARG A 201 -1.75 -14.81 5.79
N GLY A 202 -1.20 -15.30 6.90
CA GLY A 202 -0.31 -14.49 7.74
C GLY A 202 -1.03 -13.41 8.57
N PHE A 203 -2.34 -13.55 8.80
CA PHE A 203 -3.05 -12.85 9.86
C PHE A 203 -2.38 -13.04 11.23
N ARG A 204 -2.71 -12.18 12.21
CA ARG A 204 -2.25 -12.30 13.59
C ARG A 204 -3.38 -12.05 14.58
N THR A 205 -3.56 -12.96 15.54
CA THR A 205 -4.37 -12.73 16.75
C THR A 205 -3.51 -12.15 17.86
N ILE A 206 -4.11 -11.26 18.66
CA ILE A 206 -3.49 -10.62 19.83
C ILE A 206 -4.47 -10.80 20.99
N VAL A 207 -4.16 -11.70 21.91
CA VAL A 207 -4.96 -11.96 23.14
C VAL A 207 -4.50 -11.04 24.28
N PRO A 208 -5.33 -10.79 25.33
CA PRO A 208 -5.04 -9.75 26.33
C PRO A 208 -3.74 -9.95 27.13
N THR A 209 -3.23 -11.17 27.19
CA THR A 209 -2.01 -11.55 27.93
C THR A 209 -0.72 -11.47 27.09
N HIS A 210 -0.81 -11.15 25.80
CA HIS A 210 0.32 -11.24 24.85
C HIS A 210 0.71 -9.86 24.28
N GLY A 211 2.01 -9.59 24.25
CA GLY A 211 2.58 -8.45 23.54
C GLY A 211 2.64 -8.68 22.03
N VAL A 212 2.77 -7.59 21.26
CA VAL A 212 2.89 -7.64 19.80
C VAL A 212 4.28 -8.13 19.38
N THR A 213 4.33 -9.20 18.57
CA THR A 213 5.57 -9.78 18.06
C THR A 213 5.92 -9.25 16.67
N GLY A 214 7.17 -8.79 16.51
CA GLY A 214 7.72 -8.26 15.25
C GLY A 214 7.42 -6.78 15.02
N ILE A 215 8.43 -6.05 14.52
CA ILE A 215 8.36 -4.60 14.22
C ILE A 215 8.18 -4.29 12.72
N VAL A 216 8.11 -5.31 11.87
CA VAL A 216 7.98 -5.15 10.41
C VAL A 216 6.50 -5.01 10.07
N HIS A 217 6.06 -3.77 9.87
CA HIS A 217 4.74 -3.39 9.35
C HIS A 217 4.46 -4.15 8.04
N ASN A 218 3.30 -4.82 7.98
CA ASN A 218 2.81 -5.48 6.78
C ASN A 218 1.35 -5.09 6.50
N PRO A 219 1.07 -4.22 5.51
CA PRO A 219 -0.29 -3.74 5.20
C PRO A 219 -1.20 -4.85 4.66
N ASN A 220 -0.66 -6.02 4.31
CA ASN A 220 -1.40 -7.23 3.94
C ASN A 220 -1.65 -8.19 5.13
N ARG A 221 -1.30 -7.81 6.37
CA ARG A 221 -1.60 -8.58 7.59
C ARG A 221 -2.82 -8.00 8.30
N ILE A 222 -3.92 -8.76 8.32
CA ILE A 222 -5.05 -8.48 9.21
C ILE A 222 -4.67 -8.89 10.64
N ASN A 223 -4.92 -7.97 11.57
CA ASN A 223 -4.73 -8.13 13.00
C ASN A 223 -6.09 -8.20 13.70
N LEU A 224 -6.26 -9.19 14.57
CA LEU A 224 -7.46 -9.37 15.40
C LEU A 224 -7.07 -9.25 16.87
N ILE A 225 -7.55 -8.21 17.56
CA ILE A 225 -7.45 -8.12 19.03
C ILE A 225 -8.63 -8.90 19.61
N LEU A 226 -8.33 -9.82 20.52
CA LEU A 226 -9.29 -10.70 21.18
C LEU A 226 -9.46 -10.31 22.66
N ASP A 227 -10.65 -10.55 23.22
CA ASP A 227 -10.88 -10.54 24.68
C ASP A 227 -10.52 -11.90 25.31
N GLU A 228 -10.72 -12.02 26.63
CA GLU A 228 -10.51 -13.26 27.39
C GLU A 228 -11.42 -14.43 26.95
N ASN A 229 -12.47 -14.14 26.17
CA ASN A 229 -13.45 -15.09 25.66
C ASN A 229 -13.21 -15.48 24.19
N ASN A 230 -12.10 -15.03 23.58
CA ASN A 230 -11.80 -15.10 22.14
C ASN A 230 -12.81 -14.33 21.24
N THR A 231 -13.49 -13.32 21.77
CA THR A 231 -14.32 -12.38 21.01
C THR A 231 -13.44 -11.32 20.34
N ILE A 232 -13.68 -11.04 19.05
CA ILE A 232 -12.93 -10.03 18.30
C ILE A 232 -13.38 -8.64 18.73
N VAL A 233 -12.54 -7.94 19.49
CA VAL A 233 -12.79 -6.57 20.00
C VAL A 233 -12.13 -5.48 19.15
N MET A 234 -11.22 -5.85 18.24
CA MET A 234 -10.75 -4.98 17.16
C MET A 234 -10.27 -5.80 15.96
N ALA A 235 -10.52 -5.32 14.74
CA ALA A 235 -9.95 -5.86 13.51
C ALA A 235 -9.34 -4.71 12.68
N PHE A 236 -8.05 -4.81 12.35
CA PHE A 236 -7.33 -3.78 11.60
C PHE A 236 -6.25 -4.37 10.68
N TRP A 237 -6.05 -3.74 9.53
CA TRP A 237 -4.91 -3.95 8.65
C TRP A 237 -3.74 -3.12 9.15
N GLU A 238 -2.54 -3.70 9.16
CA GLU A 238 -1.38 -3.13 9.84
C GLU A 238 -0.79 -1.87 9.19
#